data_AF-A0A379TDA6-F1
#
_entry.id   AF-A0A379TDA6-F1
#
_cell.length_a   1.000
_cell.length_b   1.000
_cell.length_c   1.000
_cell.angle_alpha   90.00
_cell.angle_beta   90.00
_cell.angle_gamma   90.00
#
_symmetry.space_group_name_H-M   'P 1'
#
loop_
_entity.id
_entity.type
_entity.pdbx_description
1 polymer ?
#
loop_
_entity_poly.entity_id
_entity_poly.type
_entity_poly.pdbx_seq_one_letter_code
_entity_poly.pdbx_strand_id
1 'polypeptide(L)'
;MMKLRGGVDVLVATPGRLLDLEHQNAVKLDQIEILVLDEADRMLDMGFIHDIRRVLAKLPPKRQNLLFSATFSDDIKALAEKLLHNPLEIEVARRNTASEQVDATRTLCG
;
A
#
# COMPACT_ATOMS: atom_id res chain seq x y z
N MET A 1 -11.68 8.41 20.00
CA MET A 1 -10.84 7.23 20.28
C MET A 1 -11.62 5.97 20.70
N MET A 2 -12.95 5.87 20.47
CA MET A 2 -13.75 4.69 20.89
C MET A 2 -13.74 3.51 19.90
N LYS A 3 -13.54 3.75 18.59
CA LYS A 3 -13.67 2.70 17.56
C LYS A 3 -12.58 1.62 17.58
N LEU A 4 -11.41 1.88 18.17
CA LEU A 4 -10.30 0.91 18.21
C LEU A 4 -10.29 0.04 19.49
N ARG A 5 -11.11 0.38 20.49
CA ARG A 5 -11.09 -0.30 21.80
C ARG A 5 -11.64 -1.74 21.76
N GLY A 6 -12.36 -2.11 20.71
CA GLY A 6 -12.88 -3.46 20.50
C GLY A 6 -12.08 -4.32 19.52
N GLY A 7 -10.95 -3.82 19.02
CA GLY A 7 -10.31 -4.38 17.83
C GLY A 7 -11.03 -3.96 16.54
N VAL A 8 -10.36 -4.10 15.41
CA VAL A 8 -10.92 -3.86 14.07
C VAL A 8 -10.41 -4.94 13.13
N ASP A 9 -11.28 -5.43 12.26
CA ASP A 9 -10.89 -6.41 11.22
C ASP A 9 -10.21 -5.72 10.03
N VAL A 10 -10.58 -4.48 9.74
CA VAL A 10 -10.03 -3.69 8.64
C VAL A 10 -9.68 -2.29 9.14
N LEU A 11 -8.45 -1.85 8.84
CA LEU A 11 -7.95 -0.52 9.14
C LEU A 11 -7.50 0.17 7.85
N VAL A 12 -8.08 1.33 7.58
CA VAL A 12 -7.66 2.22 6.47
C VAL A 12 -7.00 3.45 7.07
N ALA A 13 -5.77 3.75 6.66
CA ALA A 13 -5.01 4.87 7.17
C ALA A 13 -3.95 5.35 6.17
N THR A 14 -3.59 6.63 6.24
CA THR A 14 -2.40 7.15 5.57
C THR A 14 -1.14 6.80 6.37
N PRO A 15 0.03 6.60 5.73
CA PRO A 15 1.23 6.08 6.41
C PRO A 15 1.65 6.87 7.65
N GLY A 16 1.72 8.21 7.56
CA GLY A 16 2.11 9.05 8.69
C GLY A 16 1.17 8.93 9.88
N ARG A 17 -0.15 8.98 9.63
CA ARG A 17 -1.15 8.88 10.71
C ARG A 17 -1.16 7.48 11.35
N LEU A 18 -0.92 6.43 10.56
CA LEU A 18 -0.80 5.07 11.05
C LEU A 18 0.38 4.92 12.01
N LEU A 19 1.54 5.47 11.64
CA LEU A 19 2.73 5.46 12.50
C LEU A 19 2.50 6.24 13.80
N ASP A 20 1.82 7.38 13.74
CA ASP A 20 1.47 8.14 14.94
C ASP A 20 0.58 7.33 15.90
N LEU A 21 -0.41 6.62 15.36
CA LEU A 21 -1.32 5.78 16.15
C LEU A 21 -0.60 4.58 16.77
N GLU A 22 0.29 3.94 16.02
CA GLU A 22 1.09 2.83 16.52
C GLU A 22 2.06 3.30 17.60
N HIS A 23 2.73 4.44 17.41
CA HIS A 23 3.64 5.03 18.41
C HIS A 23 2.92 5.41 19.71
N GLN A 24 1.65 5.83 19.63
CA GLN A 24 0.79 6.10 20.79
C GLN A 24 0.23 4.82 21.45
N ASN A 25 0.64 3.63 20.99
CA ASN A 25 0.06 2.33 21.39
C ASN A 25 -1.46 2.25 21.18
N ALA A 26 -2.01 3.05 20.26
CA ALA A 26 -3.44 3.06 19.95
C ALA A 26 -3.83 1.94 18.97
N VAL A 27 -2.86 1.43 18.20
CA VAL A 27 -3.01 0.32 17.25
C VAL A 27 -1.80 -0.59 17.36
N LYS A 28 -2.01 -1.90 17.25
CA LYS A 28 -0.94 -2.89 17.06
C LYS A 28 -1.04 -3.47 15.65
N LEU A 29 0.10 -3.66 15.01
CA LEU A 29 0.20 -4.13 13.62
C LEU A 29 0.69 -5.57 13.51
N ASP A 30 0.97 -6.22 14.65
CA ASP A 30 1.58 -7.55 14.78
C ASP A 30 0.69 -8.71 14.33
N GLN A 31 -0.59 -8.46 14.09
CA GLN A 31 -1.57 -9.45 13.64
C GLN A 31 -2.06 -9.20 12.21
N ILE A 32 -1.39 -8.34 11.45
CA ILE A 32 -1.79 -8.05 10.07
C ILE A 32 -1.42 -9.22 9.16
N GLU A 33 -2.44 -9.80 8.53
CA GLU A 33 -2.30 -10.88 7.54
C GLU A 33 -2.33 -10.37 6.10
N ILE A 34 -2.96 -9.21 5.86
CA ILE A 34 -3.13 -8.61 4.53
C ILE A 34 -2.78 -7.13 4.59
N LEU A 35 -1.90 -6.69 3.68
CA LEU A 35 -1.60 -5.29 3.45
C LEU A 35 -2.04 -4.89 2.05
N VAL A 36 -2.67 -3.71 1.94
CA VAL A 36 -3.01 -3.07 0.68
C VAL A 36 -2.32 -1.72 0.60
N LEU A 37 -1.54 -1.48 -0.46
CA LEU A 37 -1.06 -0.17 -0.86
C LEU A 37 -1.86 0.29 -2.07
N ASP A 38 -2.69 1.32 -1.90
CA ASP A 38 -3.49 1.92 -2.95
C ASP A 38 -2.89 3.26 -3.40
N GLU A 39 -3.05 3.60 -4.68
CA GLU A 39 -2.44 4.77 -5.33
C GLU A 39 -0.94 4.92 -4.98
N ALA A 40 -0.18 3.82 -5.14
CA ALA A 40 1.21 3.75 -4.69
C ALA A 40 2.12 4.82 -5.34
N ASP A 41 1.89 5.15 -6.60
CA ASP A 41 2.57 6.23 -7.33
C ASP A 41 2.35 7.59 -6.66
N ARG A 42 1.12 7.95 -6.35
CA ARG A 42 0.83 9.19 -5.63
C ARG A 42 1.48 9.24 -4.25
N MET A 43 1.50 8.13 -3.52
CA MET A 43 2.18 8.10 -2.23
C MET A 43 3.69 8.37 -2.38
N LEU A 44 4.30 7.90 -3.46
CA LEU A 44 5.72 8.17 -3.77
C LEU A 44 5.94 9.63 -4.15
N ASP A 45 5.07 10.21 -4.98
CA ASP A 45 5.11 11.62 -5.37
C ASP A 45 4.99 12.57 -4.17
N MET A 46 4.20 12.17 -3.16
CA MET A 46 4.05 12.90 -1.90
C MET A 46 5.24 12.73 -0.94
N GLY A 47 6.23 11.91 -1.29
CA GLY A 47 7.41 11.64 -0.46
C GLY A 47 7.17 10.65 0.68
N PHE A 48 6.07 9.90 0.68
CA PHE A 48 5.75 8.95 1.77
C PHE A 48 6.56 7.66 1.74
N ILE A 49 7.52 7.51 0.82
CA ILE A 49 8.35 6.31 0.73
C ILE A 49 9.04 5.95 2.06
N HIS A 50 9.47 6.94 2.84
CA HIS A 50 10.10 6.72 4.13
C HIS A 50 9.11 6.18 5.17
N ASP A 51 7.89 6.71 5.19
CA ASP A 51 6.85 6.28 6.11
C ASP A 51 6.33 4.90 5.76
N ILE A 52 6.14 4.60 4.46
CA ILE A 52 5.79 3.26 3.98
C ILE A 52 6.83 2.25 4.46
N ARG A 53 8.12 2.52 4.28
CA ARG A 53 9.20 1.62 4.75
C ARG A 53 9.15 1.38 6.26
N ARG A 54 8.83 2.41 7.04
CA ARG A 54 8.67 2.30 8.51
C ARG A 54 7.47 1.45 8.88
N VAL A 55 6.33 1.61 8.18
CA VAL A 55 5.16 0.76 8.37
C VAL A 55 5.51 -0.70 8.05
N LEU A 56 6.10 -0.97 6.89
CA LEU A 56 6.47 -2.32 6.45
C LEU A 56 7.39 -3.04 7.44
N ALA A 57 8.33 -2.32 8.06
CA ALA A 57 9.24 -2.87 9.06
C ALA A 57 8.55 -3.30 10.37
N LYS A 58 7.35 -2.78 10.64
CA LYS A 58 6.54 -3.11 11.81
C LYS A 58 5.53 -4.24 11.53
N LEU A 59 5.36 -4.63 10.28
CA LEU A 59 4.41 -5.68 9.89
C LEU A 59 5.04 -7.08 10.03
N PRO A 60 4.22 -8.11 10.30
CA PRO A 60 4.67 -9.50 10.29
C PRO A 60 5.30 -9.87 8.94
N PRO A 61 6.38 -10.68 8.92
CA PRO A 61 7.06 -11.04 7.69
C PRO A 61 6.20 -11.93 6.78
N LYS A 62 5.34 -12.76 7.38
CA LYS A 62 4.38 -13.60 6.66
C LYS A 62 3.05 -12.88 6.58
N ARG A 63 2.73 -12.36 5.40
CA ARG A 63 1.47 -11.68 5.06
C ARG A 63 1.28 -11.69 3.55
N GLN A 64 0.06 -11.48 3.09
CA GLN A 64 -0.25 -11.21 1.69
C GLN A 64 -0.20 -9.70 1.44
N ASN A 65 0.42 -9.28 0.34
CA ASN A 65 0.52 -7.88 -0.03
C ASN A 65 -0.18 -7.64 -1.38
N LEU A 66 -0.90 -6.53 -1.47
CA LEU A 66 -1.50 -6.05 -2.71
C LEU A 66 -1.01 -4.62 -2.96
N LEU A 67 -0.57 -4.36 -4.19
CA LEU A 67 -0.14 -3.04 -4.63
C LEU A 67 -0.98 -2.62 -5.84
N PHE A 68 -1.59 -1.45 -5.73
CA PHE A 68 -2.36 -0.80 -6.78
C PHE A 68 -1.68 0.50 -7.17
N SER A 69 -1.46 0.70 -8.46
CA SER A 69 -0.83 1.90 -8.99
C SER A 69 -1.40 2.23 -10.37
N ALA A 70 -1.54 3.52 -10.67
CA ALA A 70 -1.95 3.97 -12.01
C ALA A 70 -0.75 4.06 -12.97
N THR A 71 0.46 4.15 -12.43
CA THR A 71 1.69 4.21 -13.19
C THR A 71 2.68 3.14 -12.73
N PHE A 72 3.64 2.81 -13.59
CA PHE A 72 4.64 1.78 -13.33
C PHE A 72 6.05 2.31 -13.56
N SER A 73 6.38 3.38 -12.84
CA SER A 73 7.72 3.96 -12.80
C SER A 73 8.73 2.97 -12.19
N ASP A 74 10.02 3.22 -12.37
CA ASP A 74 11.07 2.36 -11.82
C ASP A 74 11.05 2.34 -10.29
N ASP A 75 10.62 3.43 -9.64
CA ASP A 75 10.43 3.46 -8.18
C ASP A 75 9.28 2.57 -7.72
N ILE A 76 8.19 2.49 -8.50
CA ILE A 76 7.06 1.59 -8.21
C ILE A 76 7.47 0.14 -8.39
N LYS A 77 8.24 -0.18 -9.44
CA LYS A 77 8.83 -1.52 -9.62
C LYS A 77 9.72 -1.89 -8.44
N ALA A 78 10.61 -0.99 -8.03
CA ALA A 78 11.50 -1.22 -6.90
C ALA A 78 10.76 -1.36 -5.56
N LEU A 79 9.62 -0.68 -5.39
CA LEU A 79 8.73 -0.89 -4.25
C LEU A 79 8.07 -2.26 -4.32
N ALA A 80 7.51 -2.63 -5.47
CA ALA A 80 6.85 -3.91 -5.69
C ALA A 80 7.78 -5.10 -5.46
N GLU A 81 9.01 -5.06 -5.98
CA GLU A 81 10.02 -6.13 -5.81
C GLU A 81 10.39 -6.38 -4.34
N LYS A 82 10.37 -5.32 -3.51
CA LYS A 82 10.67 -5.42 -2.07
C LYS A 82 9.47 -5.85 -1.26
N LEU A 83 8.27 -5.51 -1.74
CA LEU A 83 7.03 -5.73 -1.01
C LEU A 83 6.42 -7.09 -1.30
N LEU A 84 6.44 -7.53 -2.54
CA LEU A 84 5.66 -8.66 -3.04
C LEU A 84 6.54 -9.87 -3.29
N HIS A 85 6.00 -11.08 -3.11
CA HIS A 85 6.71 -12.31 -3.39
C HIS A 85 6.08 -13.04 -4.58
N ASN A 86 6.78 -13.07 -5.72
CA ASN A 86 6.29 -13.66 -6.97
C ASN A 86 4.86 -13.19 -7.34
N PRO A 87 4.65 -11.85 -7.50
CA PRO A 87 3.31 -11.32 -7.66
C PRO A 87 2.66 -11.71 -8.98
N LEU A 88 1.35 -11.94 -8.94
CA LEU A 88 0.52 -11.89 -10.14
C LEU A 88 0.34 -10.43 -10.56
N GLU A 89 0.79 -10.10 -11.76
CA GLU A 89 0.58 -8.78 -12.37
C GLU A 89 -0.69 -8.79 -13.24
N ILE A 90 -1.58 -7.84 -12.95
CA ILE A 90 -2.81 -7.62 -13.67
C ILE A 90 -2.79 -6.19 -14.22
N GLU A 91 -2.78 -6.06 -15.54
CA GLU A 91 -2.81 -4.77 -16.22
C GLU A 91 -4.15 -4.60 -16.93
N VAL A 92 -4.84 -3.49 -16.64
CA VAL A 92 -6.11 -3.17 -17.29
C VAL A 92 -5.88 -2.02 -18.27
N ALA A 93 -5.80 -2.35 -19.55
CA ALA A 93 -5.86 -1.35 -20.62
C ALA A 93 -7.29 -0.76 -20.68
N ARG A 94 -7.42 0.58 -20.63
CA ARG A 94 -8.72 1.24 -20.76
C ARG A 94 -9.27 1.01 -22.17
N ARG A 95 -10.53 0.54 -22.27
CA ARG A 95 -11.29 0.54 -23.53
C ARG A 95 -11.74 1.97 -23.84
N ASN A 96 -11.23 2.52 -24.96
CA ASN A 96 -11.72 3.69 -25.69
C ASN A 96 -12.27 4.89 -24.88
N THR A 97 -11.46 5.95 -24.73
CA THR A 97 -11.91 7.34 -24.94
C THR A 97 -10.70 8.28 -25.02
N ALA A 98 -10.69 9.11 -26.06
CA ALA A 98 -9.65 10.08 -26.39
C ALA A 98 -9.52 11.17 -25.32
N SER A 99 -8.35 11.21 -24.66
CA SER A 99 -7.75 12.40 -24.05
C SER A 99 -6.27 12.06 -23.81
N GLU A 100 -5.34 12.93 -24.19
CA GLU A 100 -3.89 12.69 -24.22
C GLU A 100 -3.20 12.71 -22.83
N GLN A 101 -3.92 12.36 -21.76
CA GLN A 101 -3.36 12.19 -20.42
C GLN A 101 -4.07 11.04 -19.71
N VAL A 102 -3.60 9.80 -19.88
CA VAL A 102 -4.27 8.68 -19.19
C VAL A 102 -3.31 7.59 -18.74
N ASP A 103 -3.19 7.46 -17.41
CA ASP A 103 -2.44 6.46 -16.66
C ASP A 103 -3.12 5.07 -16.68
N ALA A 104 -2.30 4.01 -16.80
CA ALA A 104 -2.69 2.60 -16.92
C ALA A 104 -2.63 1.86 -15.57
N THR A 105 -3.80 1.50 -15.02
CA THR A 105 -3.85 0.83 -13.71
C THR A 105 -3.29 -0.59 -13.76
N ARG A 106 -2.28 -0.84 -12.92
CA ARG A 106 -1.69 -2.15 -12.65
C ARG A 106 -1.93 -2.55 -11.21
N THR A 107 -2.27 -3.82 -11.03
CA THR A 107 -2.44 -4.47 -9.74
C THR A 107 -1.44 -5.60 -9.62
N LEU A 108 -0.73 -5.64 -8.50
CA LEU A 108 0.19 -6.73 -8.17
C LEU A 108 -0.26 -7.39 -6.87
N CYS A 109 -0.39 -8.72 -6.87
CA CYS A 109 -0.80 -9.50 -5.71
C CYS A 109 0.22 -10.60 -5.41
N GLY A 110 0.81 -10.63 -4.20
CA GLY A 110 1.77 -11.68 -3.78
C GLY A 110 2.38 -11.46 -2.40
#